data_AF-A0A7J2TFX7-F1
#
_entry.id   AF-A0A7J2TFX7-F1
#
_cell.length_a   1.000
_cell.length_b   1.000
_cell.length_c   1.000
_cell.angle_alpha   90.00
_cell.angle_beta   90.00
_cell.angle_gamma   90.00
#
_symmetry.space_group_name_H-M   'P 1'
#
loop_
_entity.id
_entity.type
_entity.pdbx_description
1 polymer ?
#
loop_
_entity_poly.entity_id
_entity_poly.type
_entity_poly.pdbx_seq_one_letter_code
_entity_poly.pdbx_strand_id
1 'polypeptide(L)'
;MHLERFLENTELQKYSNFLMEHEAKALLEKYGIRTAKCIFVREEDELLEALKKTGFPAVLKIASRKIPHKSEVGGVRFVNNEEEALKSFRELMEMEFAEGVNVQKKLEAGLEIFLGISQDENFGPFLALGLGGFFLEALKTYSVRLIPVSRKDVEEMLREIPDVFEYRGKVFDREAVIELALKLSEIVEREKILEMDLNPVFLYEKGYAVVDAKIFFGERKSFERRKKIPILNPRKIAVIGASDKPQKVGYAIIQSLKMSKNVEICPVNPNLKEIEGIKVFRSIDDLPEVDLAIIALPAEKVVESVESLIGKAKEALIISAGFREAEIDEGKERDKKLRELSEKITIIGPNVFGFVNLVDEINASFTP
;
A
#
# COMPACT_ATOMS: atom_id res chain seq x y z
N MET A 1 -15.64 -8.96 -6.94
CA MET A 1 -14.33 -9.60 -6.70
C MET A 1 -13.43 -8.93 -5.64
N HIS A 2 -13.17 -7.61 -5.64
CA HIS A 2 -12.40 -6.97 -4.54
C HIS A 2 -13.27 -6.43 -3.38
N LEU A 3 -14.50 -5.97 -3.64
CA LEU A 3 -15.43 -5.52 -2.59
C LEU A 3 -16.02 -6.69 -1.80
N GLU A 4 -16.38 -7.79 -2.48
CA GLU A 4 -16.79 -9.03 -1.82
C GLU A 4 -15.64 -9.57 -0.96
N ARG A 5 -14.38 -9.55 -1.42
CA ARG A 5 -13.23 -9.88 -0.56
C ARG A 5 -13.01 -8.95 0.64
N PHE A 6 -13.37 -7.67 0.54
CA PHE A 6 -13.36 -6.74 1.68
C PHE A 6 -14.44 -7.10 2.71
N LEU A 7 -15.55 -7.72 2.27
CA LEU A 7 -16.66 -8.16 3.13
C LEU A 7 -16.56 -9.65 3.56
N GLU A 8 -15.87 -10.49 2.78
CA GLU A 8 -15.83 -11.96 2.89
C GLU A 8 -14.54 -12.50 3.51
N ASN A 9 -13.49 -11.68 3.71
CA ASN A 9 -12.29 -12.11 4.45
C ASN A 9 -12.52 -12.18 5.98
N THR A 10 -13.69 -12.63 6.40
CA THR A 10 -14.09 -12.90 7.78
C THR A 10 -13.67 -14.27 8.30
N GLU A 11 -12.76 -14.98 7.60
CA GLU A 11 -12.01 -16.12 8.15
C GLU A 11 -10.63 -15.70 8.69
N LEU A 12 -10.60 -14.70 9.59
CA LEU A 12 -9.41 -14.40 10.38
C LEU A 12 -9.51 -15.07 11.74
N GLN A 13 -8.89 -16.24 11.83
CA GLN A 13 -8.64 -16.97 13.07
C GLN A 13 -8.02 -16.05 14.15
N LYS A 14 -8.59 -16.12 15.36
CA LYS A 14 -8.14 -15.57 16.67
C LYS A 14 -8.51 -14.12 16.97
N TYR A 15 -9.70 -13.95 17.55
CA TYR A 15 -10.26 -12.76 18.20
C TYR A 15 -9.47 -12.18 19.41
N SER A 16 -8.14 -12.37 19.51
CA SER A 16 -7.33 -11.78 20.59
C SER A 16 -6.93 -10.32 20.32
N ASN A 17 -7.12 -9.82 19.10
CA ASN A 17 -6.59 -8.51 18.68
C ASN A 17 -7.66 -7.53 18.17
N PHE A 18 -8.94 -7.77 18.43
CA PHE A 18 -10.02 -6.86 18.04
C PHE A 18 -10.33 -5.87 19.18
N LEU A 19 -10.40 -4.58 18.86
CA LEU A 19 -10.88 -3.56 19.79
C LEU A 19 -12.40 -3.48 19.75
N MET A 20 -13.03 -3.54 20.93
CA MET A 20 -14.44 -3.17 21.04
C MET A 20 -14.62 -1.69 20.69
N GLU A 21 -15.81 -1.32 20.24
CA GLU A 21 -16.09 0.01 19.69
C GLU A 21 -15.69 1.19 20.61
N HIS A 22 -15.85 1.09 21.94
CA HIS A 22 -15.40 2.15 22.85
C HIS A 22 -13.87 2.25 22.91
N GLU A 23 -13.16 1.13 22.84
CA GLU A 23 -11.69 1.07 22.80
C GLU A 23 -11.19 1.64 21.46
N ALA A 24 -11.84 1.26 20.35
CA ALA A 24 -11.54 1.78 19.01
C ALA A 24 -11.76 3.30 18.94
N LYS A 25 -12.89 3.79 19.45
CA LYS A 25 -13.18 5.24 19.51
C LYS A 25 -12.19 5.99 20.39
N ALA A 26 -11.81 5.45 21.55
CA ALA A 26 -10.80 6.06 22.41
C ALA A 26 -9.44 6.20 21.71
N LEU A 27 -9.04 5.20 20.91
CA LEU A 27 -7.84 5.28 20.08
C LEU A 27 -7.97 6.41 19.04
N LEU A 28 -9.07 6.44 18.27
CA LEU A 28 -9.30 7.48 17.26
C LEU A 28 -9.26 8.90 17.89
N GLU A 29 -9.87 9.07 19.06
CA GLU A 29 -9.90 10.35 19.78
C GLU A 29 -8.52 10.83 20.24
N LYS A 30 -7.61 9.91 20.59
CA LYS A 30 -6.21 10.23 20.91
C LYS A 30 -5.50 10.91 19.73
N TYR A 31 -5.93 10.63 18.50
CA TYR A 31 -5.44 11.25 17.26
C TYR A 31 -6.28 12.45 16.81
N GLY A 32 -7.19 12.94 17.65
CA GLY A 32 -8.05 14.08 17.35
C GLY A 32 -9.10 13.79 16.28
N ILE A 33 -9.49 12.52 16.11
CA ILE A 33 -10.62 12.13 15.26
C ILE A 33 -11.90 12.26 16.06
N ARG A 34 -12.91 12.94 15.48
CA ARG A 34 -14.22 13.11 16.13
C ARG A 34 -15.06 11.84 15.99
N THR A 35 -15.50 11.29 17.11
CA THR A 35 -16.36 10.10 17.14
C THR A 35 -17.71 10.39 17.81
N ALA A 36 -18.68 9.51 17.55
CA ALA A 36 -19.89 9.40 18.37
C ALA A 36 -19.50 8.83 19.74
N LYS A 37 -19.08 9.72 20.65
CA LYS A 37 -18.67 9.37 22.01
C LYS A 37 -19.66 8.42 22.66
N CYS A 38 -19.13 7.35 23.23
CA CYS A 38 -19.90 6.35 23.93
C CYS A 38 -19.32 6.06 25.31
N ILE A 39 -20.19 5.59 26.20
CA ILE A 39 -19.84 5.13 27.54
C ILE A 39 -20.14 3.63 27.58
N PHE A 40 -19.13 2.82 27.87
CA PHE A 40 -19.29 1.39 28.05
C PHE A 40 -19.78 1.08 29.47
N VAL A 41 -20.82 0.25 29.57
CA VAL A 41 -21.46 -0.13 30.82
C VAL A 41 -21.73 -1.64 30.84
N ARG A 42 -21.75 -2.23 32.03
CA ARG A 42 -22.02 -3.66 32.28
C ARG A 42 -23.22 -3.89 33.19
N GLU A 43 -23.59 -2.89 33.98
CA GLU A 43 -24.65 -2.99 34.97
C GLU A 43 -25.74 -1.91 34.74
N GLU A 44 -26.95 -2.15 35.24
CA GLU A 44 -28.07 -1.19 35.12
C GLU A 44 -27.76 0.16 35.80
N ASP A 45 -27.10 0.16 36.95
CA ASP A 45 -26.73 1.39 37.65
C ASP A 45 -25.77 2.25 36.81
N GLU A 46 -24.79 1.61 36.16
CA GLU A 46 -23.84 2.27 35.26
C GLU A 46 -24.55 2.85 34.03
N LEU A 47 -25.54 2.12 33.48
CA LEU A 47 -26.39 2.59 32.39
C LEU A 47 -27.11 3.88 32.77
N LEU A 48 -27.74 3.94 33.95
CA LEU A 48 -28.45 5.12 34.42
C LEU A 48 -27.52 6.32 34.57
N GLU A 49 -26.30 6.12 35.09
CA GLU A 49 -25.28 7.17 35.15
C GLU A 49 -24.83 7.63 33.76
N ALA A 50 -24.65 6.70 32.83
CA ALA A 50 -24.29 7.01 31.45
C ALA A 50 -25.40 7.81 30.74
N LEU A 51 -26.67 7.47 30.96
CA LEU A 51 -27.82 8.18 30.39
C LEU A 51 -27.96 9.61 30.94
N LYS A 52 -27.64 9.84 32.22
CA LYS A 52 -27.58 11.20 32.80
C LYS A 52 -26.57 12.09 32.08
N LYS A 53 -25.46 11.52 31.59
CA LYS A 53 -24.40 12.24 30.86
C LYS A 53 -24.75 12.40 29.37
N THR A 54 -25.29 11.36 28.76
CA THR A 54 -25.56 11.29 27.32
C THR A 54 -26.86 12.01 26.91
N GLY A 55 -27.89 11.92 27.75
CA GLY A 55 -29.24 12.40 27.46
C GLY A 55 -29.97 11.57 26.41
N PHE A 56 -31.23 11.96 26.13
CA PHE A 56 -32.09 11.33 25.12
C PHE A 56 -32.27 12.23 23.87
N PRO A 57 -32.59 11.66 22.70
CA PRO A 57 -32.64 10.22 22.40
C PRO A 57 -31.25 9.58 22.42
N ALA A 58 -31.17 8.35 22.95
CA ALA A 58 -29.94 7.60 23.09
C ALA A 58 -29.96 6.34 22.21
N VAL A 59 -28.77 5.79 21.97
CA VAL A 59 -28.55 4.54 21.27
C VAL A 59 -27.76 3.61 22.18
N LEU A 60 -28.27 2.41 22.40
CA LEU A 60 -27.61 1.32 23.08
C LEU A 60 -27.09 0.35 22.03
N LYS A 61 -25.78 0.06 22.06
CA LYS A 61 -25.15 -0.90 21.17
C LYS A 61 -24.47 -1.98 21.98
N ILE A 62 -24.74 -3.26 21.70
CA ILE A 62 -24.02 -4.36 22.33
C ILE A 62 -22.51 -4.21 22.10
N ALA A 63 -21.74 -4.48 23.14
CA ALA A 63 -20.29 -4.57 23.08
C ALA A 63 -19.90 -6.05 23.23
N SER A 64 -19.21 -6.57 22.22
CA SER A 64 -18.78 -7.95 22.15
C SER A 64 -17.55 -8.04 21.28
N ARG A 65 -16.54 -8.80 21.71
CA ARG A 65 -15.37 -9.14 20.88
C ARG A 65 -15.66 -10.27 19.90
N LYS A 66 -16.73 -11.02 20.13
CA LYS A 66 -17.15 -12.14 19.27
C LYS A 66 -17.98 -11.68 18.09
N ILE A 67 -18.67 -10.54 18.19
CA ILE A 67 -19.56 -10.02 17.14
C ILE A 67 -19.12 -8.61 16.72
N PRO A 68 -18.35 -8.50 15.62
CA PRO A 68 -18.03 -7.21 15.02
C PRO A 68 -19.26 -6.58 14.38
N HIS A 69 -20.13 -7.37 13.74
CA HIS A 69 -21.33 -6.93 13.00
C HIS A 69 -22.59 -6.98 13.86
N LYS A 70 -22.81 -5.93 14.65
CA LYS A 70 -23.83 -5.90 15.71
C LYS A 70 -25.25 -5.63 15.20
N SER A 71 -25.40 -4.88 14.10
CA SER A 71 -26.72 -4.50 13.58
C SER A 71 -27.53 -5.72 13.11
N GLU A 72 -26.86 -6.72 12.53
CA GLU A 72 -27.48 -7.92 11.97
C GLU A 72 -28.05 -8.86 13.04
N VAL A 73 -27.47 -8.84 14.25
CA VAL A 73 -27.97 -9.60 15.40
C VAL A 73 -28.99 -8.81 16.24
N GLY A 74 -29.46 -7.67 15.74
CA GLY A 74 -30.30 -6.77 16.52
C GLY A 74 -29.57 -6.23 17.74
N GLY A 75 -28.27 -5.97 17.65
CA GLY A 75 -27.43 -5.46 18.74
C GLY A 75 -27.51 -3.94 18.92
N VAL A 76 -28.40 -3.24 18.22
CA VAL A 76 -28.58 -1.79 18.31
C VAL A 76 -30.03 -1.48 18.72
N ARG A 77 -30.21 -0.62 19.73
CA ARG A 77 -31.52 -0.19 20.25
C ARG A 77 -31.56 1.33 20.35
N PHE A 78 -32.64 1.92 19.84
CA PHE A 78 -32.92 3.35 19.99
C PHE A 78 -33.89 3.53 21.15
N VAL A 79 -33.56 4.42 22.07
CA VAL A 79 -34.34 4.62 23.31
C VAL A 79 -34.56 6.10 23.55
N ASN A 80 -35.77 6.45 23.99
CA ASN A 80 -36.19 7.85 24.18
C ASN A 80 -36.42 8.20 25.64
N ASN A 81 -36.44 7.21 26.53
CA ASN A 81 -36.63 7.37 27.96
C ASN A 81 -35.92 6.25 28.74
N GLU A 82 -35.88 6.38 30.06
CA GLU A 82 -35.18 5.47 30.97
C GLU A 82 -35.78 4.07 30.99
N GLU A 83 -37.12 3.95 30.93
CA GLU A 83 -37.82 2.67 30.93
C GLU A 83 -37.48 1.83 29.69
N GLU A 84 -37.55 2.46 28.50
CA GLU A 84 -37.11 1.86 27.24
C GLU A 84 -35.64 1.42 27.29
N ALA A 85 -34.78 2.22 27.94
CA ALA A 85 -33.36 1.95 28.06
C ALA A 85 -33.07 0.73 28.94
N LEU A 86 -33.69 0.64 30.14
CA LEU A 86 -33.52 -0.50 31.04
C LEU A 86 -34.02 -1.80 30.41
N LYS A 87 -35.19 -1.76 29.76
CA LYS A 87 -35.72 -2.92 29.05
C LYS A 87 -34.77 -3.38 27.95
N SER A 88 -34.35 -2.46 27.09
CA SER A 88 -33.42 -2.74 25.98
C SER A 88 -32.07 -3.26 26.47
N PHE A 89 -31.58 -2.74 27.58
CA PHE A 89 -30.32 -3.16 28.18
C PHE A 89 -30.37 -4.61 28.65
N ARG A 90 -31.43 -5.01 29.37
CA ARG A 90 -31.63 -6.40 29.80
C ARG A 90 -31.66 -7.36 28.61
N GLU A 91 -32.45 -7.02 27.58
CA GLU A 91 -32.54 -7.82 26.34
C GLU A 91 -31.17 -7.98 25.64
N LEU A 92 -30.34 -6.93 25.64
CA LEU A 92 -28.99 -6.98 25.05
C LEU A 92 -28.03 -7.81 25.92
N MET A 93 -28.10 -7.68 27.25
CA MET A 93 -27.22 -8.40 28.18
C MET A 93 -27.56 -9.90 28.29
N GLU A 94 -28.79 -10.31 27.97
CA GLU A 94 -29.20 -11.72 27.88
C GLU A 94 -28.57 -12.46 26.69
N MET A 95 -27.99 -11.74 25.71
CA MET A 95 -27.33 -12.36 24.57
C MET A 95 -26.02 -13.04 25.00
N GLU A 96 -25.81 -14.29 24.59
CA GLU A 96 -24.68 -15.14 25.02
C GLU A 96 -23.29 -14.50 24.80
N PHE A 97 -23.16 -13.61 23.82
CA PHE A 97 -21.93 -12.96 23.43
C PHE A 97 -21.77 -11.55 23.99
N ALA A 98 -22.71 -11.05 24.80
CA ALA A 98 -22.63 -9.71 25.39
C ALA A 98 -21.51 -9.62 26.44
N GLU A 99 -20.62 -8.64 26.28
CA GLU A 99 -19.63 -8.27 27.30
C GLU A 99 -20.00 -6.95 28.01
N GLY A 100 -21.02 -6.26 27.51
CA GLY A 100 -21.56 -4.99 27.99
C GLY A 100 -22.33 -4.26 26.90
N VAL A 101 -22.66 -2.99 27.15
CA VAL A 101 -23.37 -2.11 26.22
C VAL A 101 -22.66 -0.76 26.12
N ASN A 102 -22.51 -0.25 24.90
CA ASN A 102 -22.10 1.12 24.65
C ASN A 102 -23.33 2.02 24.60
N VAL A 103 -23.35 3.03 25.45
CA VAL A 103 -24.39 4.07 25.50
C VAL A 103 -23.87 5.30 24.77
N GLN A 104 -24.57 5.76 23.75
CA GLN A 104 -24.19 6.97 23.00
C GLN A 104 -25.40 7.83 22.67
N LYS A 105 -25.17 9.12 22.42
CA LYS A 105 -26.23 10.03 21.97
C LYS A 105 -26.59 9.68 20.53
N LYS A 106 -27.88 9.74 20.19
CA LYS A 106 -28.29 9.64 18.78
C LYS A 106 -27.82 10.89 18.04
N LEU A 107 -26.96 10.69 17.03
CA LEU A 107 -26.49 11.77 16.16
C LEU A 107 -27.54 12.09 15.10
N GLU A 108 -27.53 13.34 14.64
CA GLU A 108 -28.24 13.72 13.41
C GLU A 108 -27.58 13.05 12.21
N ALA A 109 -28.39 12.54 11.29
CA ALA A 109 -27.90 11.90 10.08
C ALA A 109 -27.24 12.95 9.16
N GLY A 110 -26.01 12.66 8.73
CA GLY A 110 -25.27 13.41 7.73
C GLY A 110 -25.26 12.69 6.38
N LEU A 111 -24.43 13.16 5.46
CA LEU A 111 -24.04 12.35 4.31
C LEU A 111 -23.20 11.17 4.82
N GLU A 112 -23.60 9.94 4.52
CA GLU A 112 -22.86 8.76 4.93
C GLU A 112 -21.70 8.51 3.97
N ILE A 113 -20.50 8.42 4.52
CA ILE A 113 -19.29 7.96 3.83
C ILE A 113 -18.64 6.85 4.66
N PHE A 114 -17.75 6.09 4.06
CA PHE A 114 -16.91 5.15 4.78
C PHE A 114 -15.44 5.37 4.46
N LEU A 115 -14.59 5.13 5.46
CA LEU A 115 -13.14 5.04 5.28
C LEU A 115 -12.68 3.73 5.91
N GLY A 116 -11.95 2.93 5.15
CA GLY A 116 -11.45 1.63 5.58
C GLY A 116 -9.95 1.51 5.35
N ILE A 117 -9.26 0.85 6.26
CA ILE A 117 -7.90 0.36 6.09
C ILE A 117 -7.95 -1.15 5.99
N SER A 118 -7.30 -1.70 4.98
CA SER A 118 -7.02 -3.13 4.90
C SER A 118 -5.61 -3.34 4.38
N GLN A 119 -5.19 -4.60 4.26
CA GLN A 119 -3.86 -4.95 3.78
C GLN A 119 -3.94 -5.86 2.56
N ASP A 120 -3.08 -5.55 1.61
CA ASP A 120 -2.73 -6.48 0.55
C ASP A 120 -1.40 -7.16 0.89
N GLU A 121 -1.28 -8.45 0.58
CA GLU A 121 -0.07 -9.23 0.90
C GLU A 121 1.19 -8.74 0.16
N ASN A 122 1.03 -8.13 -1.02
CA ASN A 122 2.13 -7.69 -1.87
C ASN A 122 2.38 -6.19 -1.78
N PHE A 123 1.34 -5.40 -1.57
CA PHE A 123 1.41 -3.93 -1.61
C PHE A 123 1.36 -3.27 -0.23
N GLY A 124 1.03 -4.02 0.83
CA GLY A 124 0.94 -3.50 2.19
C GLY A 124 -0.40 -2.81 2.48
N PRO A 125 -0.45 -1.92 3.49
CA PRO A 125 -1.69 -1.28 3.88
C PRO A 125 -2.20 -0.29 2.83
N PHE A 126 -3.51 -0.27 2.64
CA PHE A 126 -4.18 0.68 1.77
C PHE A 126 -5.41 1.29 2.45
N LEU A 127 -5.70 2.53 2.08
CA LEU A 127 -6.90 3.26 2.45
C LEU A 127 -7.94 3.10 1.34
N ALA A 128 -9.15 2.73 1.71
CA ALA A 128 -10.35 2.78 0.88
C ALA A 128 -11.25 3.93 1.37
N LEU A 129 -11.78 4.71 0.42
CA LEU A 129 -12.72 5.80 0.66
C LEU A 129 -13.91 5.64 -0.29
N GLY A 130 -15.13 5.73 0.23
CA GLY A 130 -16.32 5.70 -0.61
C GLY A 130 -17.57 6.24 0.07
N LEU A 131 -18.66 6.26 -0.68
CA LEU A 131 -19.97 6.67 -0.19
C LEU A 131 -20.63 5.50 0.57
N GLY A 132 -21.28 5.81 1.69
CA GLY A 132 -21.99 4.88 2.56
C GLY A 132 -23.50 4.89 2.35
N GLY A 133 -24.21 4.09 3.14
CA GLY A 133 -25.66 4.03 3.17
C GLY A 133 -26.29 3.76 1.80
N PHE A 134 -27.34 4.51 1.48
CA PHE A 134 -28.07 4.40 0.20
C PHE A 134 -27.16 4.43 -1.03
N PHE A 135 -26.14 5.28 -1.05
CA PHE A 135 -25.26 5.43 -2.20
C PHE A 135 -24.34 4.22 -2.39
N LEU A 136 -23.98 3.50 -1.32
CA LEU A 136 -23.21 2.28 -1.42
C LEU A 136 -23.97 1.21 -2.21
N GLU A 137 -25.25 1.01 -1.89
CA GLU A 137 -26.11 0.04 -2.55
C GLU A 137 -26.36 0.40 -4.03
N ALA A 138 -26.58 1.70 -4.30
CA ALA A 138 -26.92 2.20 -5.62
C ALA A 138 -25.73 2.33 -6.58
N LEU A 139 -24.54 2.71 -6.09
CA LEU A 139 -23.41 3.11 -6.93
C LEU A 139 -22.19 2.20 -6.78
N LYS A 140 -21.97 1.56 -5.61
CA LYS A 140 -20.82 0.69 -5.32
C LYS A 140 -19.45 1.28 -5.73
N THR A 141 -19.29 2.59 -5.59
CA THR A 141 -18.09 3.32 -6.01
C THR A 141 -17.22 3.69 -4.80
N TYR A 142 -15.95 3.34 -4.90
CA TYR A 142 -14.92 3.67 -3.92
C TYR A 142 -13.59 3.87 -4.63
N SER A 143 -12.70 4.60 -3.99
CA SER A 143 -11.32 4.79 -4.42
C SER A 143 -10.36 4.20 -3.39
N VAL A 144 -9.20 3.75 -3.86
CA VAL A 144 -8.15 3.15 -3.03
C VAL A 144 -6.79 3.80 -3.26
N ARG A 145 -5.99 3.91 -2.21
CA ARG A 145 -4.59 4.38 -2.25
C ARG A 145 -3.73 3.61 -1.25
N LEU A 146 -2.48 3.34 -1.60
CA LEU A 146 -1.51 2.75 -0.66
C LEU A 146 -1.17 3.76 0.44
N ILE A 147 -0.90 3.28 1.65
CA ILE A 147 -0.44 4.10 2.77
C ILE A 147 1.09 4.16 2.76
N PRO A 148 1.72 5.33 3.02
CA PRO A 148 1.09 6.59 3.43
C PRO A 148 0.41 7.34 2.28
N VAL A 149 -0.68 8.04 2.59
CA VAL A 149 -1.38 8.92 1.64
C VAL A 149 -1.03 10.39 1.87
N SER A 150 -0.85 11.13 0.78
CA SER A 150 -0.72 12.59 0.80
C SER A 150 -2.08 13.27 0.61
N ARG A 151 -2.13 14.58 0.89
CA ARG A 151 -3.34 15.38 0.64
C ARG A 151 -3.83 15.28 -0.80
N LYS A 152 -2.90 15.33 -1.75
CA LYS A 152 -3.18 15.21 -3.18
C LYS A 152 -3.81 13.86 -3.52
N ASP A 153 -3.34 12.78 -2.90
CA ASP A 153 -3.90 11.45 -3.12
C ASP A 153 -5.38 11.42 -2.69
N VAL A 154 -5.72 11.98 -1.53
CA VAL A 154 -7.11 12.01 -1.04
C VAL A 154 -7.99 12.93 -1.88
N GLU A 155 -7.46 14.08 -2.33
CA GLU A 155 -8.16 14.95 -3.27
C GLU A 155 -8.50 14.23 -4.59
N GLU A 156 -7.60 13.39 -5.09
CA GLU A 156 -7.85 12.55 -6.27
C GLU A 156 -8.88 11.46 -5.96
N MET A 157 -8.80 10.79 -4.81
CA MET A 157 -9.79 9.80 -4.38
C MET A 157 -11.21 10.40 -4.34
N LEU A 158 -11.35 11.63 -3.87
CA LEU A 158 -12.62 12.36 -3.84
C LEU A 158 -13.17 12.71 -5.23
N ARG A 159 -12.31 12.87 -6.25
CA ARG A 159 -12.73 13.09 -7.64
C ARG A 159 -13.14 11.79 -8.34
N GLU A 160 -12.64 10.65 -7.86
CA GLU A 160 -12.92 9.33 -8.42
C GLU A 160 -14.27 8.75 -7.96
N ILE A 161 -14.83 9.28 -6.87
CA ILE A 161 -16.17 8.91 -6.40
C ILE A 161 -17.24 9.89 -6.91
N PRO A 162 -18.52 9.47 -7.03
CA PRO A 162 -19.61 10.34 -7.44
C PRO A 162 -19.72 11.59 -6.56
N ASP A 163 -19.85 12.75 -7.21
CA ASP A 163 -19.95 14.01 -6.50
C ASP A 163 -21.33 14.20 -5.88
N VAL A 164 -21.47 13.79 -4.63
CA VAL A 164 -22.69 13.95 -3.81
C VAL A 164 -22.45 14.87 -2.60
N PHE A 165 -21.35 15.62 -2.61
CA PHE A 165 -21.01 16.57 -1.54
C PHE A 165 -21.89 17.82 -1.57
N GLU A 166 -22.67 18.00 -2.63
CA GLU A 166 -23.82 18.90 -2.65
C GLU A 166 -25.08 18.08 -2.88
N TYR A 167 -25.89 17.89 -1.84
CA TYR A 167 -27.08 17.03 -1.91
C TYR A 167 -28.21 17.58 -1.04
N ARG A 168 -29.43 17.58 -1.59
CA ARG A 168 -30.65 18.11 -0.93
C ARG A 168 -30.49 19.53 -0.37
N GLY A 169 -29.78 20.40 -1.09
CA GLY A 169 -29.56 21.80 -0.70
C GLY A 169 -28.57 22.01 0.44
N LYS A 170 -27.78 20.99 0.80
CA LYS A 170 -26.67 21.08 1.75
C LYS A 170 -25.34 20.91 1.04
N VAL A 171 -24.31 21.62 1.52
CA VAL A 171 -22.92 21.50 1.03
C VAL A 171 -22.09 20.88 2.14
N PHE A 172 -21.56 19.68 1.92
CA PHE A 172 -20.82 18.90 2.91
C PHE A 172 -19.32 19.18 2.89
N ASP A 173 -18.70 19.10 4.07
CA ASP A 173 -17.30 19.51 4.31
C ASP A 173 -16.28 18.50 3.76
N ARG A 174 -15.88 18.66 2.49
CA ARG A 174 -14.85 17.81 1.86
C ARG A 174 -13.51 17.86 2.57
N GLU A 175 -13.13 19.01 3.13
CA GLU A 175 -11.86 19.17 3.81
C GLU A 175 -11.78 18.25 5.04
N ALA A 176 -12.89 18.08 5.75
CA ALA A 176 -12.95 17.20 6.90
C ALA A 176 -12.72 15.71 6.53
N VAL A 177 -13.06 15.30 5.31
CA VAL A 177 -12.76 13.94 4.80
C VAL A 177 -11.26 13.79 4.54
N ILE A 178 -10.62 14.82 3.96
CA ILE A 178 -9.17 14.85 3.73
C ILE A 178 -8.43 14.77 5.06
N GLU A 179 -8.79 15.59 6.04
CA GLU A 179 -8.19 15.56 7.37
C GLU A 179 -8.34 14.19 8.05
N LEU A 180 -9.51 13.57 7.94
CA LEU A 180 -9.74 12.24 8.49
C LEU A 180 -8.82 11.21 7.84
N ALA A 181 -8.79 11.14 6.50
CA ALA A 181 -7.96 10.20 5.76
C ALA A 181 -6.47 10.32 6.11
N LEU A 182 -5.95 11.55 6.23
CA LEU A 182 -4.56 11.80 6.63
C LEU A 182 -4.28 11.32 8.06
N LYS A 183 -5.22 11.53 9.00
CA LYS A 183 -5.10 10.99 10.36
C LYS A 183 -5.13 9.47 10.38
N LEU A 184 -5.95 8.83 9.54
CA LEU A 184 -5.96 7.36 9.43
C LEU A 184 -4.61 6.85 8.92
N SER A 185 -4.03 7.51 7.91
CA SER A 185 -2.68 7.22 7.42
C SER A 185 -1.66 7.26 8.58
N GLU A 186 -1.68 8.34 9.36
CA GLU A 186 -0.77 8.51 10.50
C GLU A 186 -0.96 7.44 11.59
N ILE A 187 -2.22 7.08 11.91
CA ILE A 187 -2.52 6.02 12.89
C ILE A 187 -1.93 4.70 12.41
N VAL A 188 -2.14 4.36 11.14
CA VAL A 188 -1.60 3.14 10.55
C VAL A 188 -0.07 3.21 10.60
N GLU A 189 0.59 4.30 10.28
CA GLU A 189 2.05 4.37 10.36
C GLU A 189 2.62 4.14 11.77
N ARG A 190 1.92 4.59 12.82
CA ARG A 190 2.40 4.53 14.21
C ARG A 190 1.97 3.31 14.98
N GLU A 191 0.77 2.81 14.73
CA GLU A 191 0.14 1.72 15.46
C GLU A 191 0.12 0.45 14.62
N LYS A 192 0.09 -0.73 15.27
CA LYS A 192 0.07 -2.03 14.58
C LYS A 192 -1.34 -2.41 14.11
N ILE A 193 -1.97 -1.52 13.34
CA ILE A 193 -3.29 -1.74 12.74
C ILE A 193 -3.14 -2.68 11.54
N LEU A 194 -3.92 -3.77 11.53
CA LEU A 194 -4.14 -4.63 10.39
C LEU A 194 -5.31 -4.13 9.56
N GLU A 195 -6.44 -3.93 10.21
CA GLU A 195 -7.68 -3.50 9.56
C GLU A 195 -8.37 -2.45 10.40
N MET A 196 -9.00 -1.49 9.72
CA MET A 196 -9.85 -0.48 10.33
C MET A 196 -11.05 -0.25 9.44
N ASP A 197 -12.25 -0.24 9.99
CA ASP A 197 -13.48 0.05 9.25
C ASP A 197 -14.24 1.15 10.00
N LEU A 198 -14.31 2.33 9.39
CA LEU A 198 -15.11 3.46 9.87
C LEU A 198 -16.36 3.55 9.01
N ASN A 199 -17.41 2.88 9.46
CA ASN A 199 -18.66 2.76 8.70
C ASN A 199 -19.89 2.68 9.62
N PRO A 200 -20.74 3.73 9.67
CA PRO A 200 -20.67 4.95 8.88
C PRO A 200 -19.83 6.06 9.52
N VAL A 201 -19.30 6.94 8.67
CA VAL A 201 -18.89 8.29 9.03
C VAL A 201 -19.97 9.26 8.54
N PHE A 202 -20.55 10.03 9.45
CA PHE A 202 -21.50 11.08 9.08
C PHE A 202 -20.76 12.38 8.79
N LEU A 203 -20.88 12.84 7.55
CA LEU A 203 -20.35 14.12 7.11
C LEU A 203 -21.43 15.21 7.23
N TYR A 204 -21.04 16.35 7.76
CA TYR A 204 -21.90 17.52 7.94
C TYR A 204 -21.43 18.69 7.07
N GLU A 205 -22.17 19.80 7.09
CA GLU A 205 -21.73 21.05 6.45
C GLU A 205 -20.45 21.61 7.06
N LYS A 206 -20.14 21.19 8.30
CA LYS A 206 -18.89 21.49 8.99
C LYS A 206 -18.42 20.30 9.81
N GLY A 207 -17.35 19.65 9.35
CA GLY A 207 -16.76 18.48 10.00
C GLY A 207 -17.54 17.18 9.81
N TYR A 208 -17.15 16.17 10.59
CA TYR A 208 -17.72 14.82 10.58
C TYR A 208 -17.86 14.26 12.00
N ALA A 209 -18.54 13.12 12.09
CA ALA A 209 -18.48 12.23 13.24
C ALA A 209 -18.39 10.76 12.80
N VAL A 210 -17.42 10.02 13.34
CA VAL A 210 -17.31 8.57 13.18
C VAL A 210 -18.34 7.89 14.07
N VAL A 211 -19.38 7.29 13.46
CA VAL A 211 -20.52 6.73 14.20
C VAL A 211 -20.20 5.34 14.74
N ASP A 212 -19.51 4.54 13.93
CA ASP A 212 -19.08 3.20 14.24
C ASP A 212 -17.63 3.01 13.79
N ALA A 213 -16.90 2.18 14.53
CA ALA A 213 -15.49 1.93 14.29
C ALA A 213 -15.14 0.51 14.69
N LYS A 214 -14.49 -0.21 13.79
CA LYS A 214 -13.89 -1.52 14.05
C LYS A 214 -12.40 -1.43 13.78
N ILE A 215 -11.61 -1.97 14.70
CA ILE A 215 -10.15 -1.94 14.58
C ILE A 215 -9.60 -3.30 14.97
N PHE A 216 -8.81 -3.88 14.08
CA PHE A 216 -8.07 -5.10 14.30
C PHE A 216 -6.58 -4.81 14.35
N PHE A 217 -5.94 -5.25 15.44
CA PHE A 217 -4.51 -5.22 15.61
C PHE A 217 -3.87 -6.52 15.17
N GLY A 218 -2.58 -6.46 14.89
CA GLY A 218 -1.79 -7.66 14.76
C GLY A 218 -0.39 -7.37 14.32
N GLU A 219 0.41 -8.42 14.25
CA GLU A 219 1.72 -8.31 13.64
C GLU A 219 1.52 -8.06 12.16
N ARG A 220 1.93 -6.87 11.72
CA ARG A 220 2.17 -6.65 10.30
C ARG A 220 3.17 -7.71 9.89
N LYS A 221 2.86 -8.49 8.85
CA LYS A 221 3.93 -9.07 8.04
C LYS A 221 4.79 -7.88 7.69
N SER A 222 5.97 -7.79 8.31
CA SER A 222 6.85 -6.67 8.04
C SER A 222 7.05 -6.70 6.54
N PHE A 223 6.69 -5.62 5.87
CA PHE A 223 7.45 -5.27 4.69
C PHE A 223 8.86 -5.13 5.24
N GLU A 224 9.66 -6.21 5.19
CA GLU A 224 11.10 -6.05 5.23
C GLU A 224 11.33 -5.02 4.14
N ARG A 225 11.69 -3.81 4.56
CA ARG A 225 12.17 -2.76 3.66
C ARG A 225 13.19 -3.47 2.80
N ARG A 226 12.80 -3.80 1.56
CA ARG A 226 13.25 -5.02 0.86
C ARG A 226 14.72 -5.25 1.14
N LYS A 227 15.12 -6.47 1.53
CA LYS A 227 16.50 -6.95 1.31
C LYS A 227 16.95 -6.33 -0.01
N LYS A 228 18.01 -5.49 0.03
CA LYS A 228 18.52 -4.77 -1.15
C LYS A 228 18.33 -5.68 -2.35
N ILE A 229 17.45 -5.32 -3.29
CA ILE A 229 17.28 -6.13 -4.49
C ILE A 229 18.67 -6.08 -5.14
N PRO A 230 19.45 -7.17 -5.17
CA PRO A 230 20.88 -7.08 -5.46
C PRO A 230 21.13 -6.34 -6.78
N ILE A 231 20.28 -6.62 -7.77
CA ILE A 231 20.29 -5.99 -9.09
C ILE A 231 20.10 -4.48 -9.14
N LEU A 232 19.41 -3.91 -8.17
CA LEU A 232 19.21 -2.46 -8.12
C LEU A 232 20.30 -1.76 -7.29
N ASN A 233 21.16 -2.51 -6.58
CA ASN A 233 22.18 -1.95 -5.71
C ASN A 233 23.59 -2.50 -6.02
N PRO A 234 24.01 -2.62 -7.30
CA PRO A 234 25.34 -3.12 -7.64
C PRO A 234 26.44 -2.15 -7.22
N ARG A 235 27.58 -2.68 -6.77
CA ARG A 235 28.76 -1.88 -6.38
C ARG A 235 29.86 -1.94 -7.41
N LYS A 236 30.02 -3.07 -8.10
CA LYS A 236 30.97 -3.19 -9.21
C LYS A 236 30.23 -3.54 -10.49
N ILE A 237 30.35 -2.69 -11.50
CA ILE A 237 29.58 -2.77 -12.74
C ILE A 237 30.53 -2.87 -13.93
N ALA A 238 30.46 -3.97 -14.68
CA ALA A 238 31.13 -4.10 -15.96
C ALA A 238 30.28 -3.52 -17.09
N VAL A 239 30.92 -2.82 -18.03
CA VAL A 239 30.27 -2.34 -19.26
C VAL A 239 30.88 -3.04 -20.46
N ILE A 240 30.18 -4.04 -20.98
CA ILE A 240 30.60 -4.84 -22.13
C ILE A 240 30.18 -4.13 -23.41
N GLY A 241 31.14 -3.79 -24.25
CA GLY A 241 30.91 -2.87 -25.37
C GLY A 241 31.07 -1.40 -24.99
N ALA A 242 31.87 -1.11 -23.94
CA ALA A 242 32.24 0.25 -23.58
C ALA A 242 32.93 0.97 -24.76
N SER A 243 32.71 2.27 -24.88
CA SER A 243 33.28 3.08 -25.96
C SER A 243 33.59 4.49 -25.49
N ASP A 244 34.61 5.10 -26.10
CA ASP A 244 34.99 6.52 -26.00
C ASP A 244 34.25 7.41 -27.03
N LYS A 245 33.37 6.83 -27.86
CA LYS A 245 32.69 7.53 -28.95
C LYS A 245 31.29 7.99 -28.52
N PRO A 246 31.00 9.32 -28.50
CA PRO A 246 29.75 9.87 -27.96
C PRO A 246 28.45 9.29 -28.52
N GLN A 247 28.46 8.85 -29.77
CA GLN A 247 27.31 8.28 -30.49
C GLN A 247 27.02 6.81 -30.14
N LYS A 248 27.86 6.16 -29.33
CA LYS A 248 27.71 4.74 -28.97
C LYS A 248 26.99 4.62 -27.63
N VAL A 249 26.07 3.68 -27.53
CA VAL A 249 25.35 3.34 -26.29
C VAL A 249 26.32 3.05 -25.14
N GLY A 250 27.40 2.32 -25.41
CA GLY A 250 28.44 2.04 -24.41
C GLY A 250 29.14 3.28 -23.85
N TYR A 251 29.23 4.38 -24.62
CA TYR A 251 29.70 5.67 -24.09
C TYR A 251 28.67 6.30 -23.15
N ALA A 252 27.39 6.32 -23.57
CA ALA A 252 26.32 6.91 -22.77
C ALA A 252 26.17 6.21 -21.40
N ILE A 253 26.26 4.88 -21.36
CA ILE A 253 26.25 4.10 -20.11
C ILE A 253 27.40 4.50 -19.19
N ILE A 254 28.62 4.66 -19.74
CA ILE A 254 29.77 5.10 -18.94
C ILE A 254 29.51 6.49 -18.34
N GLN A 255 28.92 7.42 -19.10
CA GLN A 255 28.60 8.76 -18.59
C GLN A 255 27.54 8.71 -17.47
N SER A 256 26.46 7.95 -17.66
CA SER A 256 25.43 7.75 -16.63
C SER A 256 26.00 7.11 -15.36
N LEU A 257 26.86 6.11 -15.50
CA LEU A 257 27.53 5.48 -14.37
C LEU A 257 28.50 6.41 -13.63
N LYS A 258 29.19 7.31 -14.34
CA LYS A 258 30.05 8.33 -13.70
C LYS A 258 29.28 9.30 -12.82
N MET A 259 27.99 9.52 -13.10
CA MET A 259 27.11 10.34 -12.25
C MET A 259 26.62 9.58 -11.02
N SER A 260 26.83 8.26 -10.97
CA SER A 260 26.39 7.41 -9.86
C SER A 260 27.33 7.47 -8.66
N LYS A 261 26.81 7.23 -7.46
CA LYS A 261 27.62 7.17 -6.23
C LYS A 261 27.98 5.74 -5.85
N ASN A 262 29.20 5.57 -5.35
CA ASN A 262 29.71 4.32 -4.80
C ASN A 262 29.69 3.11 -5.76
N VAL A 263 29.88 3.36 -7.05
CA VAL A 263 30.00 2.34 -8.09
C VAL A 263 31.43 2.31 -8.63
N GLU A 264 32.04 1.14 -8.68
CA GLU A 264 33.28 0.87 -9.40
C GLU A 264 32.94 0.42 -10.82
N ILE A 265 33.43 1.16 -11.83
CA ILE A 265 33.14 0.91 -13.24
C ILE A 265 34.27 0.07 -13.84
N CYS A 266 33.94 -1.04 -14.50
CA CYS A 266 34.87 -1.93 -15.19
C CYS A 266 34.56 -1.95 -16.71
N PRO A 267 35.05 -0.99 -17.49
CA PRO A 267 34.80 -0.95 -18.93
C PRO A 267 35.52 -2.10 -19.64
N VAL A 268 34.85 -2.76 -20.59
CA VAL A 268 35.45 -3.81 -21.43
C VAL A 268 35.44 -3.39 -22.90
N ASN A 269 36.63 -3.27 -23.48
CA ASN A 269 36.83 -3.02 -24.90
C ASN A 269 38.19 -3.59 -25.35
N PRO A 270 38.24 -4.35 -26.45
CA PRO A 270 39.48 -5.00 -26.90
C PRO A 270 40.57 -4.03 -27.37
N ASN A 271 40.21 -2.83 -27.80
CA ASN A 271 41.11 -1.89 -28.49
C ASN A 271 41.52 -0.70 -27.63
N LEU A 272 40.72 -0.34 -26.62
CA LEU A 272 40.96 0.83 -25.78
C LEU A 272 41.76 0.43 -24.53
N LYS A 273 42.64 1.32 -24.09
CA LYS A 273 43.37 1.16 -22.82
C LYS A 273 42.71 1.91 -21.66
N GLU A 274 42.01 2.99 -21.99
CA GLU A 274 41.42 3.91 -21.04
C GLU A 274 40.19 4.59 -21.69
N ILE A 275 39.15 4.83 -20.90
CA ILE A 275 37.97 5.63 -21.27
C ILE A 275 37.71 6.58 -20.11
N GLU A 276 37.68 7.89 -20.35
CA GLU A 276 37.26 8.89 -19.35
C GLU A 276 38.04 8.82 -18.01
N GLY A 277 39.34 8.47 -18.05
CA GLY A 277 40.15 8.30 -16.84
C GLY A 277 40.11 6.90 -16.22
N ILE A 278 39.30 6.00 -16.77
CA ILE A 278 39.04 4.65 -16.23
C ILE A 278 39.79 3.61 -17.06
N LYS A 279 40.58 2.77 -16.39
CA LYS A 279 41.30 1.66 -17.03
C LYS A 279 40.32 0.67 -17.65
N VAL A 280 40.59 0.26 -18.88
CA VAL A 280 39.76 -0.65 -19.66
C VAL A 280 40.33 -2.07 -19.64
N PHE A 281 39.46 -3.07 -19.46
CA PHE A 281 39.78 -4.49 -19.60
C PHE A 281 39.65 -4.92 -21.07
N ARG A 282 40.56 -5.78 -21.55
CA ARG A 282 40.59 -6.16 -22.97
C ARG A 282 39.54 -7.21 -23.31
N SER A 283 39.26 -8.12 -22.40
CA SER A 283 38.21 -9.14 -22.55
C SER A 283 37.41 -9.31 -21.26
N ILE A 284 36.32 -10.09 -21.34
CA ILE A 284 35.52 -10.50 -20.18
C ILE A 284 36.35 -11.39 -19.23
N ASP A 285 37.28 -12.19 -19.76
CA ASP A 285 38.13 -13.07 -18.96
C ASP A 285 39.04 -12.32 -17.99
N ASP A 286 39.49 -11.12 -18.39
CA ASP A 286 40.33 -10.24 -17.59
C ASP A 286 39.56 -9.57 -16.44
N LEU A 287 38.22 -9.64 -16.44
CA LEU A 287 37.41 -9.00 -15.41
C LEU A 287 37.60 -9.68 -14.03
N PRO A 288 37.59 -8.88 -12.94
CA PRO A 288 37.32 -9.40 -11.61
C PRO A 288 35.85 -9.87 -11.52
N GLU A 289 35.48 -10.49 -10.39
CA GLU A 289 34.06 -10.72 -10.12
C GLU A 289 33.32 -9.37 -9.97
N VAL A 290 32.20 -9.21 -10.67
CA VAL A 290 31.36 -8.01 -10.68
C VAL A 290 29.93 -8.34 -10.24
N ASP A 291 29.22 -7.34 -9.72
CA ASP A 291 27.81 -7.52 -9.32
C ASP A 291 26.90 -7.51 -10.55
N LEU A 292 27.16 -6.61 -11.50
CA LEU A 292 26.34 -6.42 -12.70
C LEU A 292 27.23 -6.27 -13.94
N ALA A 293 26.87 -6.94 -15.03
CA ALA A 293 27.44 -6.70 -16.35
C ALA A 293 26.39 -6.12 -17.30
N ILE A 294 26.60 -4.88 -17.75
CA ILE A 294 25.75 -4.21 -18.74
C ILE A 294 26.30 -4.49 -20.13
N ILE A 295 25.50 -5.11 -20.99
CA ILE A 295 25.91 -5.52 -22.33
C ILE A 295 25.29 -4.57 -23.37
N ALA A 296 26.18 -3.84 -24.07
CA ALA A 296 25.85 -2.91 -25.14
C ALA A 296 26.61 -3.29 -26.43
N LEU A 297 26.44 -4.54 -26.86
CA LEU A 297 27.05 -5.12 -28.06
C LEU A 297 26.01 -5.42 -29.16
N PRO A 298 26.40 -5.59 -30.42
CA PRO A 298 25.50 -6.16 -31.43
C PRO A 298 24.92 -7.52 -30.99
N ALA A 299 23.67 -7.80 -31.35
CA ALA A 299 22.91 -8.96 -30.87
C ALA A 299 23.63 -10.30 -31.05
N GLU A 300 24.35 -10.45 -32.17
CA GLU A 300 25.12 -11.64 -32.52
C GLU A 300 26.25 -11.96 -31.56
N LYS A 301 26.74 -10.99 -30.78
CA LYS A 301 27.81 -11.18 -29.78
C LYS A 301 27.31 -11.35 -28.35
N VAL A 302 26.02 -11.10 -28.11
CA VAL A 302 25.48 -11.06 -26.76
C VAL A 302 25.49 -12.44 -26.11
N VAL A 303 25.07 -13.49 -26.83
CA VAL A 303 25.00 -14.86 -26.27
C VAL A 303 26.38 -15.33 -25.79
N GLU A 304 27.41 -15.20 -26.64
CA GLU A 304 28.81 -15.52 -26.30
C GLU A 304 29.31 -14.68 -25.10
N SER A 305 28.91 -13.42 -25.03
CA SER A 305 29.28 -12.54 -23.91
C SER A 305 28.63 -12.99 -22.61
N VAL A 306 27.35 -13.39 -22.64
CA VAL A 306 26.63 -13.91 -21.45
C VAL A 306 27.26 -15.22 -20.99
N GLU A 307 27.62 -16.12 -21.92
CA GLU A 307 28.34 -17.36 -21.58
C GLU A 307 29.66 -17.07 -20.85
N SER A 308 30.44 -16.11 -21.36
CA SER A 308 31.72 -15.71 -20.77
C SER A 308 31.59 -15.04 -19.40
N LEU A 309 30.40 -14.50 -19.08
CA LEU A 309 30.13 -13.84 -17.81
C LEU A 309 29.74 -14.83 -16.69
N ILE A 310 29.44 -16.09 -17.01
CA ILE A 310 29.08 -17.09 -16.01
C ILE A 310 30.27 -17.30 -15.05
N GLY A 311 30.04 -17.07 -13.75
CA GLY A 311 31.09 -17.13 -12.73
C GLY A 311 31.96 -15.86 -12.62
N LYS A 312 31.70 -14.84 -13.44
CA LYS A 312 32.37 -13.53 -13.42
C LYS A 312 31.42 -12.39 -13.04
N ALA A 313 30.15 -12.48 -13.43
CA ALA A 313 29.12 -11.55 -13.02
C ALA A 313 27.99 -12.30 -12.32
N LYS A 314 27.42 -11.68 -11.27
CA LYS A 314 26.22 -12.23 -10.63
C LYS A 314 25.01 -12.10 -11.55
N GLU A 315 24.94 -10.99 -12.29
CA GLU A 315 23.77 -10.60 -13.07
C GLU A 315 24.21 -9.91 -14.39
N ALA A 316 23.43 -10.09 -15.44
CA ALA A 316 23.64 -9.47 -16.75
C ALA A 316 22.42 -8.63 -17.17
N LEU A 317 22.67 -7.39 -17.59
CA LEU A 317 21.68 -6.45 -18.11
C LEU A 317 21.93 -6.22 -19.59
N ILE A 318 21.02 -6.65 -20.45
CA ILE A 318 21.20 -6.64 -21.90
C ILE A 318 20.41 -5.48 -22.52
N ILE A 319 21.14 -4.44 -22.93
CA ILE A 319 20.56 -3.26 -23.57
C ILE A 319 20.20 -3.53 -25.05
N SER A 320 20.95 -4.44 -25.68
CA SER A 320 20.88 -4.69 -27.12
C SER A 320 19.52 -5.21 -27.59
N ALA A 321 19.05 -4.68 -28.72
CA ALA A 321 17.92 -5.21 -29.49
C ALA A 321 18.39 -6.20 -30.57
N GLY A 322 17.46 -6.92 -31.19
CA GLY A 322 17.73 -7.90 -32.26
C GLY A 322 17.45 -9.35 -31.89
N PHE A 323 16.58 -9.58 -30.90
CA PHE A 323 16.17 -10.89 -30.41
C PHE A 323 14.74 -11.21 -30.88
N ARG A 324 13.90 -11.83 -30.04
CA ARG A 324 12.56 -12.27 -30.42
C ARG A 324 11.67 -11.13 -30.93
N GLU A 325 11.88 -9.92 -30.42
CA GLU A 325 11.19 -8.69 -30.81
C GLU A 325 11.46 -8.26 -32.27
N ALA A 326 12.56 -8.73 -32.86
CA ALA A 326 12.87 -8.43 -34.26
C ALA A 326 12.10 -9.34 -35.24
N GLU A 327 11.34 -10.32 -34.74
CA GLU A 327 10.52 -11.27 -35.51
C GLU A 327 11.27 -12.09 -36.59
N ILE A 328 12.61 -12.13 -36.52
CA ILE A 328 13.48 -12.94 -37.38
C ILE A 328 13.88 -14.26 -36.69
N ASP A 329 14.18 -15.30 -37.48
CA ASP A 329 14.48 -16.63 -36.97
C ASP A 329 15.77 -16.65 -36.14
N GLU A 330 16.81 -15.92 -36.56
CA GLU A 330 18.05 -15.80 -35.78
C GLU A 330 17.81 -15.11 -34.43
N GLY A 331 16.87 -14.16 -34.37
CA GLY A 331 16.50 -13.44 -33.15
C GLY A 331 15.79 -14.35 -32.14
N LYS A 332 14.88 -15.21 -32.61
CA LYS A 332 14.22 -16.24 -31.79
C LYS A 332 15.21 -17.26 -31.24
N GLU A 333 16.17 -17.70 -32.06
CA GLU A 333 17.20 -18.64 -31.66
C GLU A 333 18.13 -18.05 -30.59
N ARG A 334 18.51 -16.77 -30.72
CA ARG A 334 19.26 -16.06 -29.67
C ARG A 334 18.46 -15.94 -28.36
N ASP A 335 17.17 -15.60 -28.42
CA ASP A 335 16.30 -15.53 -27.23
C ASP A 335 16.22 -16.88 -26.52
N LYS A 336 16.06 -17.97 -27.29
CA LYS A 336 16.05 -19.33 -26.76
C LYS A 336 17.35 -19.65 -26.01
N LYS A 337 18.51 -19.35 -26.59
CA LYS A 337 19.81 -19.54 -25.93
C LYS A 337 19.96 -18.70 -24.67
N LEU A 338 19.50 -17.44 -24.68
CA LEU A 338 19.51 -16.61 -23.46
C LEU A 338 18.64 -17.21 -22.35
N ARG A 339 17.49 -17.82 -22.67
CA ARG A 339 16.67 -18.53 -21.67
C ARG A 339 17.40 -19.72 -21.08
N GLU A 340 18.09 -20.51 -21.89
CA GLU A 340 18.92 -21.64 -21.40
C GLU A 340 20.06 -21.14 -20.48
N LEU A 341 20.70 -20.02 -20.84
CA LEU A 341 21.73 -19.41 -20.01
C LEU A 341 21.20 -18.77 -18.71
N SER A 342 19.93 -18.35 -18.70
CA SER A 342 19.30 -17.74 -17.52
C SER A 342 19.20 -18.66 -16.30
N GLU A 343 19.34 -19.98 -16.51
CA GLU A 343 19.45 -20.96 -15.41
C GLU A 343 20.77 -20.86 -14.64
N LYS A 344 21.81 -20.25 -15.24
CA LYS A 344 23.17 -20.16 -14.69
C LYS A 344 23.56 -18.75 -14.25
N ILE A 345 22.92 -17.73 -14.81
CA ILE A 345 23.15 -16.32 -14.49
C ILE A 345 21.82 -15.57 -14.60
N THR A 346 21.57 -14.64 -13.67
CA THR A 346 20.36 -13.80 -13.77
C THR A 346 20.49 -12.85 -14.95
N ILE A 347 19.47 -12.82 -15.82
CA ILE A 347 19.45 -11.95 -17.00
C ILE A 347 18.26 -10.98 -16.92
N ILE A 348 18.53 -9.69 -17.09
CA ILE A 348 17.53 -8.66 -17.40
C ILE A 348 17.68 -8.27 -18.86
N GLY A 349 16.57 -8.31 -19.60
CA GLY A 349 16.52 -8.02 -21.02
C GLY A 349 16.31 -9.29 -21.84
N PRO A 350 16.60 -9.28 -23.15
CA PRO A 350 17.23 -8.21 -23.92
C PRO A 350 16.34 -6.98 -24.18
N ASN A 351 16.88 -6.00 -24.92
CA ASN A 351 16.19 -4.79 -25.36
C ASN A 351 15.55 -3.96 -24.22
N VAL A 352 16.32 -3.74 -23.16
CA VAL A 352 15.90 -2.87 -22.06
C VAL A 352 16.68 -1.57 -22.06
N PHE A 353 16.10 -0.56 -21.42
CA PHE A 353 16.71 0.74 -21.25
C PHE A 353 17.81 0.77 -20.16
N GLY A 354 17.76 -0.20 -19.25
CA GLY A 354 18.49 -0.20 -18.00
C GLY A 354 17.61 0.24 -16.84
N PHE A 355 18.21 0.71 -15.75
CA PHE A 355 17.46 1.18 -14.57
C PHE A 355 18.13 2.38 -13.90
N VAL A 356 17.34 3.08 -13.10
CA VAL A 356 17.78 4.14 -12.20
C VAL A 356 17.32 3.81 -10.79
N ASN A 357 18.26 3.72 -9.85
CA ASN A 357 17.98 3.63 -8.42
C ASN A 357 18.22 5.01 -7.80
N LEU A 358 17.12 5.71 -7.50
CA LEU A 358 17.15 7.05 -6.90
C LEU A 358 17.56 7.06 -5.43
N VAL A 359 17.44 5.92 -4.73
CA VAL A 359 17.76 5.82 -3.30
C VAL A 359 19.28 5.73 -3.09
N ASP A 360 19.95 4.86 -3.85
CA ASP A 360 21.41 4.68 -3.78
C ASP A 360 22.17 5.55 -4.82
N GLU A 361 21.43 6.40 -5.56
CA GLU A 361 21.97 7.30 -6.60
C GLU A 361 22.78 6.53 -7.68
N ILE A 362 22.18 5.50 -8.26
CA ILE A 362 22.78 4.67 -9.34
C ILE A 362 21.97 4.85 -10.62
N ASN A 363 22.64 5.20 -11.71
CA ASN A 363 22.08 5.26 -13.05
C ASN A 363 22.81 4.25 -13.96
N ALA A 364 22.22 3.05 -14.08
CA ALA A 364 22.68 1.95 -14.93
C ALA A 364 21.88 1.88 -16.25
N SER A 365 21.55 3.05 -16.81
CA SER A 365 20.90 3.20 -18.11
C SER A 365 21.81 3.92 -19.09
N PHE A 366 21.39 4.03 -20.35
CA PHE A 366 22.10 4.83 -21.35
C PHE A 366 21.52 6.26 -21.49
N THR A 367 20.78 6.74 -20.49
CA THR A 367 20.33 8.14 -20.45
C THR A 367 20.75 8.86 -19.18
N PRO A 368 21.00 10.17 -19.26
CA PRO A 368 21.38 10.98 -18.12
C PRO A 368 20.32 11.03 -17.02
#